data_AF-A0A8T4XJG4-F1
#
_entry.id   AF-A0A8T4XJG4-F1
#
_cell.length_a   1.000
_cell.length_b   1.000
_cell.length_c   1.000
_cell.angle_alpha   90.00
_cell.angle_beta   90.00
_cell.angle_gamma   90.00
#
_symmetry.space_group_name_H-M   'P 1'
#
loop_
_entity.id
_entity.type
_entity.pdbx_description
1 polymer ?
#
loop_
_entity_poly.entity_id
_entity_poly.type
_entity_poly.pdbx_seq_one_letter_code
_entity_poly.pdbx_strand_id
1 'polypeptide(L)'
;MFPKVPDYHKPNKPLVPTGLGVFYVVASALYLFILHLFLEGGTTTPNKALTLAVCILFGGFMGLLDDWMDLRWRYKAFFPLIAAIPLVALAYRLHVRTAITIPLIGTIDLGIYNIYYIAVIPLIVTVTTNTVNQLGGLNGLETVCPAIVLMGLMILSGQNAILLTLPLAVWLTLAFFNFQGKIFVGNTGSFAIGITLAAFAIISDLKWCLLVSILPYIFNSSLILLNYFLFRAKANVIFDGVRLVSNHRRSLITLITYNRPLTERQVVVIVSLLVAASTLAAVLVQLFLF
;
A
#
# COMPACT_ATOMS: atom_id res chain seq x y z
N MET A 1 -8.37 -25.27 1.12
CA MET A 1 -7.62 -24.95 2.36
C MET A 1 -6.49 -23.99 1.98
N PHE A 2 -6.33 -22.86 2.69
CA PHE A 2 -5.26 -21.89 2.36
C PHE A 2 -3.86 -22.50 2.60
N PRO A 3 -2.86 -22.16 1.77
CA PRO A 3 -1.49 -22.60 1.99
C PRO A 3 -0.97 -22.05 3.34
N LYS A 4 -0.06 -22.78 3.97
CA LYS A 4 0.58 -22.37 5.22
C LYS A 4 2.08 -22.19 5.01
N VAL A 5 2.64 -21.15 5.62
CA VAL A 5 4.07 -20.84 5.55
C VAL A 5 4.65 -20.67 6.97
N PRO A 6 5.94 -21.01 7.18
CA PRO A 6 6.56 -20.88 8.49
C PRO A 6 6.76 -19.41 8.88
N ASP A 7 6.39 -19.06 10.11
CA ASP A 7 6.74 -17.76 10.72
C ASP A 7 8.20 -17.79 11.21
N TYR A 8 9.12 -17.21 10.44
CA TYR A 8 10.55 -17.23 10.74
C TYR A 8 10.95 -16.42 11.97
N HIS A 9 10.06 -15.57 12.49
CA HIS A 9 10.33 -14.66 13.62
C HIS A 9 9.69 -15.13 14.92
N LYS A 10 9.33 -16.41 15.00
CA LYS A 10 8.83 -17.05 16.23
C LYS A 10 9.60 -18.33 16.58
N PRO A 11 9.69 -18.68 17.88
CA PRO A 11 10.18 -20.00 18.30
C PRO A 11 9.38 -21.12 17.62
N ASN A 12 10.05 -22.19 17.23
CA ASN A 12 9.47 -23.37 16.56
C ASN A 12 8.85 -23.12 15.17
N LYS A 13 8.97 -21.92 14.60
CA LYS A 13 8.54 -21.56 13.23
C LYS A 13 7.14 -22.12 12.87
N PRO A 14 6.10 -21.77 13.64
CA PRO A 14 4.76 -22.30 13.43
C PRO A 14 4.24 -22.01 12.02
N LEU A 15 3.48 -22.95 11.46
CA LEU A 15 2.86 -22.80 10.14
C LEU A 15 1.60 -21.94 10.24
N VAL A 16 1.61 -20.79 9.56
CA VAL A 16 0.54 -19.79 9.57
C VAL A 16 -0.12 -19.73 8.18
N PRO A 17 -1.46 -19.69 8.07
CA PRO A 17 -2.14 -19.57 6.78
C PRO A 17 -1.81 -18.24 6.09
N THR A 18 -1.53 -18.29 4.78
CA THR A 18 -1.20 -17.13 3.94
C THR A 18 -2.21 -16.93 2.80
N GLY A 19 -2.16 -15.78 2.15
CA GLY A 19 -3.06 -15.40 1.04
C GLY A 19 -4.43 -14.90 1.50
N LEU A 20 -4.60 -14.55 2.78
CA LEU A 20 -5.89 -14.10 3.30
C LEU A 20 -6.27 -12.68 2.84
N GLY A 21 -5.37 -11.99 2.14
CA GLY A 21 -5.68 -10.75 1.42
C GLY A 21 -6.80 -10.90 0.40
N VAL A 22 -7.11 -12.12 -0.06
CA VAL A 22 -8.26 -12.38 -0.95
C VAL A 22 -9.60 -11.94 -0.33
N PHE A 23 -9.75 -12.03 1.00
CA PHE A 23 -10.96 -11.56 1.68
C PHE A 23 -11.12 -10.05 1.57
N TYR A 24 -10.01 -9.30 1.64
CA TYR A 24 -10.03 -7.86 1.39
C TYR A 24 -10.46 -7.56 -0.04
N VAL A 25 -9.88 -8.25 -1.02
CA VAL A 25 -10.17 -8.04 -2.45
C VAL A 25 -11.66 -8.28 -2.73
N VAL A 26 -12.18 -9.45 -2.34
CA VAL A 26 -13.55 -9.85 -2.65
C VAL A 26 -14.56 -8.97 -1.91
N ALA A 27 -14.40 -8.78 -0.60
CA ALA A 27 -15.35 -7.98 0.18
C ALA A 27 -15.37 -6.51 -0.28
N SER A 28 -14.20 -5.91 -0.54
CA SER A 28 -14.10 -4.54 -1.02
C SER A 28 -14.71 -4.37 -2.41
N ALA A 29 -14.41 -5.29 -3.34
CA ALA A 29 -14.97 -5.24 -4.69
C ALA A 29 -16.49 -5.40 -4.68
N LEU A 30 -17.03 -6.37 -3.94
CA LEU A 30 -18.48 -6.58 -3.80
C LEU A 30 -19.17 -5.33 -3.26
N TYR A 31 -18.61 -4.73 -2.22
CA TYR A 31 -19.13 -3.49 -1.66
C TYR A 31 -19.15 -2.34 -2.66
N LEU A 32 -18.05 -2.14 -3.38
CA LEU A 32 -17.95 -1.07 -4.38
C LEU A 32 -18.87 -1.30 -5.58
N PHE A 33 -19.10 -2.56 -5.98
CA PHE A 33 -20.13 -2.88 -6.96
C PHE A 33 -21.54 -2.59 -6.45
N ILE A 34 -21.83 -2.89 -5.19
CA ILE A 34 -23.11 -2.54 -4.56
C ILE A 34 -23.28 -1.01 -4.55
N LEU A 35 -22.27 -0.25 -4.12
CA LEU A 35 -22.34 1.22 -4.17
C LEU A 35 -22.59 1.74 -5.59
N HIS A 36 -21.90 1.18 -6.58
CA HIS A 36 -22.11 1.52 -7.99
C HIS A 36 -23.56 1.31 -8.42
N LEU A 37 -24.18 0.19 -8.02
CA LEU A 37 -25.57 -0.13 -8.38
C LEU A 37 -26.60 0.73 -7.65
N PHE A 38 -26.39 1.02 -6.36
CA PHE A 38 -27.42 1.62 -5.51
C PHE A 38 -27.30 3.13 -5.29
N LEU A 39 -26.09 3.71 -5.31
CA LEU A 39 -25.88 5.13 -4.99
C LEU A 39 -25.66 6.01 -6.23
N GLU A 40 -25.21 5.44 -7.34
CA GLU A 40 -24.84 6.19 -8.55
C GLU A 40 -25.74 5.84 -9.75
N GLY A 41 -26.99 5.44 -9.47
CA GLY A 41 -27.96 4.93 -10.43
C GLY A 41 -28.14 5.81 -11.68
N GLY A 42 -27.79 5.25 -12.84
CA GLY A 42 -28.34 5.63 -14.15
C GLY A 42 -27.71 6.81 -14.88
N THR A 43 -26.67 7.46 -14.36
CA THR A 43 -25.99 8.55 -15.09
C THR A 43 -24.83 8.01 -15.94
N THR A 44 -24.64 8.56 -17.14
CA THR A 44 -23.55 8.22 -18.08
C THR A 44 -22.16 8.70 -17.61
N THR A 45 -22.05 9.20 -16.38
CA THR A 45 -20.80 9.70 -15.81
C THR A 45 -19.89 8.56 -15.37
N PRO A 46 -18.57 8.70 -15.50
CA PRO A 46 -17.65 7.66 -15.06
C PRO A 46 -17.73 7.47 -13.54
N ASN A 47 -17.82 6.21 -13.08
CA ASN A 47 -18.15 5.89 -11.70
C ASN A 47 -16.88 5.59 -10.86
N LYS A 48 -16.70 6.33 -9.77
CA LYS A 48 -15.54 6.24 -8.85
C LYS A 48 -15.50 4.90 -8.11
N ALA A 49 -16.64 4.38 -7.68
CA ALA A 49 -16.74 3.10 -6.99
C ALA A 49 -16.34 1.94 -7.92
N LEU A 50 -16.84 1.93 -9.16
CA LEU A 50 -16.47 0.96 -10.17
C LEU A 50 -14.97 1.00 -10.48
N THR A 51 -14.37 2.20 -10.58
CA THR A 51 -12.91 2.33 -10.78
C THR A 51 -12.15 1.61 -9.69
N LEU A 52 -12.51 1.93 -8.44
CA LEU A 52 -11.78 1.44 -7.29
C LEU A 52 -11.97 -0.07 -7.17
N ALA A 53 -13.16 -0.59 -7.46
CA ALA A 53 -13.44 -2.02 -7.51
C ALA A 53 -12.54 -2.73 -8.52
N VAL A 54 -12.46 -2.21 -9.75
CA VAL A 54 -11.61 -2.78 -10.81
C VAL A 54 -10.14 -2.70 -10.41
N CYS A 55 -9.67 -1.57 -9.87
CA CYS A 55 -8.29 -1.44 -9.41
C CYS A 55 -7.94 -2.45 -8.31
N ILE A 56 -8.83 -2.65 -7.33
CA ILE A 56 -8.66 -3.63 -6.24
C ILE A 56 -8.63 -5.05 -6.79
N LEU A 57 -9.53 -5.40 -7.72
CA LEU A 57 -9.56 -6.72 -8.37
C LEU A 57 -8.28 -6.98 -9.16
N PHE A 58 -7.80 -6.01 -9.94
CA PHE A 58 -6.53 -6.13 -10.66
C PHE A 58 -5.35 -6.27 -9.70
N GLY A 59 -5.31 -5.49 -8.61
CA GLY A 59 -4.26 -5.61 -7.60
C GLY A 59 -4.27 -6.97 -6.89
N GLY A 60 -5.44 -7.45 -6.51
CA GLY A 60 -5.60 -8.78 -5.94
C GLY A 60 -5.19 -9.89 -6.90
N PHE A 61 -5.64 -9.82 -8.15
CA PHE A 61 -5.26 -10.78 -9.20
C PHE A 61 -3.75 -10.82 -9.43
N MET A 62 -3.10 -9.65 -9.49
CA MET A 62 -1.66 -9.58 -9.67
C MET A 62 -0.90 -10.20 -8.50
N GLY A 63 -1.31 -9.89 -7.26
CA GLY A 63 -0.70 -10.50 -6.09
C GLY A 63 -0.94 -12.01 -6.03
N LEU A 64 -2.11 -12.49 -6.47
CA LEU A 64 -2.40 -13.92 -6.59
C LEU A 64 -1.52 -14.60 -7.63
N LEU A 65 -1.34 -13.98 -8.81
CA LEU A 65 -0.42 -14.47 -9.83
C LEU A 65 1.02 -14.52 -9.31
N ASP A 66 1.45 -13.52 -8.54
CA ASP A 66 2.78 -13.52 -7.92
C ASP A 66 2.96 -14.66 -6.92
N ASP A 67 1.93 -14.90 -6.10
CA ASP A 67 1.89 -16.01 -5.13
C ASP A 67 1.91 -17.39 -5.83
N TRP A 68 1.30 -17.52 -7.02
CA TRP A 68 1.20 -18.80 -7.75
C TRP A 68 2.38 -19.09 -8.68
N MET A 69 2.91 -18.07 -9.34
CA MET A 69 3.93 -18.22 -10.39
C MET A 69 5.36 -17.93 -9.90
N ASP A 70 5.52 -17.43 -8.68
CA ASP A 70 6.79 -16.95 -8.11
C ASP A 70 7.56 -16.07 -9.12
N LEU A 71 6.96 -14.94 -9.48
CA LEU A 71 7.46 -14.13 -10.59
C LEU A 71 8.88 -13.61 -10.31
N ARG A 72 9.68 -13.48 -11.37
CA ARG A 72 11.01 -12.84 -11.26
C ARG A 72 10.85 -11.39 -10.82
N TRP A 73 11.79 -10.90 -10.01
CA TRP A 73 11.78 -9.54 -9.43
C TRP A 73 11.51 -8.42 -10.45
N ARG A 74 11.97 -8.57 -11.71
CA ARG A 74 11.76 -7.60 -12.79
C ARG A 74 10.28 -7.49 -13.15
N TYR A 75 9.59 -8.62 -13.24
CA TYR A 75 8.16 -8.64 -13.53
C TYR A 75 7.42 -8.01 -12.36
N LYS A 76 7.72 -8.39 -11.11
CA LYS A 76 7.10 -7.77 -9.93
C LYS A 76 7.23 -6.24 -9.92
N ALA A 77 8.39 -5.70 -10.31
CA ALA A 77 8.63 -4.27 -10.35
C ALA A 77 7.75 -3.53 -11.37
N PHE A 78 7.53 -4.10 -12.55
CA PHE A 78 6.76 -3.47 -13.64
C PHE A 78 5.29 -3.90 -13.71
N PHE A 79 4.91 -4.98 -13.02
CA PHE A 79 3.55 -5.52 -13.05
C PHE A 79 2.48 -4.49 -12.68
N PRO A 80 2.69 -3.64 -11.65
CA PRO A 80 1.73 -2.60 -11.30
C PRO A 80 1.41 -1.59 -12.42
N LEU A 81 2.27 -1.44 -13.44
CA LEU A 81 1.95 -0.59 -14.61
C LEU A 81 0.70 -1.05 -15.34
N ILE A 82 0.48 -2.37 -15.42
CA ILE A 82 -0.69 -2.96 -16.08
C ILE A 82 -1.94 -2.65 -15.26
N ALA A 83 -1.87 -2.74 -13.93
CA ALA A 83 -2.98 -2.40 -13.06
C ALA A 83 -3.28 -0.91 -12.97
N ALA A 84 -2.39 -0.04 -13.45
CA ALA A 84 -2.70 1.37 -13.60
C ALA A 84 -3.63 1.64 -14.79
N ILE A 85 -3.73 0.75 -15.79
CA ILE A 85 -4.50 0.99 -17.02
C ILE A 85 -5.97 1.33 -16.75
N PRO A 86 -6.72 0.58 -15.92
CA PRO A 86 -8.11 0.93 -15.60
C PRO A 86 -8.23 2.31 -14.94
N LEU A 87 -7.28 2.64 -14.05
CA LEU A 87 -7.23 3.92 -13.37
C LEU A 87 -6.94 5.07 -14.34
N VAL A 88 -5.99 4.90 -15.27
CA VAL A 88 -5.64 5.89 -16.30
C VAL A 88 -6.83 6.17 -17.20
N ALA A 89 -7.46 5.11 -17.73
CA ALA A 89 -8.59 5.24 -18.63
C ALA A 89 -9.74 6.02 -17.99
N LEU A 90 -10.03 5.75 -16.71
CA LEU A 90 -11.11 6.45 -16.03
C LEU A 90 -10.70 7.84 -15.53
N ALA A 91 -9.48 8.02 -15.03
CA ALA A 91 -9.00 9.33 -14.62
C ALA A 91 -9.06 10.33 -15.78
N TYR A 92 -8.75 9.88 -17.00
CA TYR A 92 -8.90 10.66 -18.22
C TYR A 92 -10.37 11.04 -18.49
N ARG A 93 -11.30 10.07 -18.39
CA ARG A 93 -12.74 10.34 -18.58
C ARG A 93 -13.35 11.23 -17.50
N LEU A 94 -12.86 11.13 -16.27
CA LEU A 94 -13.29 11.94 -15.12
C LEU A 94 -12.69 13.35 -15.14
N HIS A 95 -11.78 13.65 -16.08
CA HIS A 95 -10.99 14.88 -16.07
C HIS A 95 -10.36 15.14 -14.69
N VAL A 96 -9.80 14.09 -14.08
CA VAL A 96 -9.14 14.21 -12.77
C VAL A 96 -8.08 15.29 -12.84
N ARG A 97 -8.07 16.15 -11.82
CA ARG A 97 -7.10 17.25 -11.72
C ARG A 97 -5.67 16.73 -11.92
N THR A 98 -5.01 17.27 -12.94
CA THR A 98 -3.64 16.93 -13.38
C THR A 98 -2.57 17.74 -12.64
N ALA A 99 -2.98 18.77 -11.92
CA ALA A 99 -2.09 19.60 -11.13
C ALA A 99 -1.84 18.99 -9.75
N ILE A 100 -0.60 19.11 -9.27
CA ILE A 100 -0.20 18.73 -7.91
C ILE A 100 0.22 20.01 -7.21
N THR A 101 -0.48 20.34 -6.12
CA THR A 101 -0.10 21.47 -5.27
C THR A 101 0.85 20.98 -4.19
N ILE A 102 1.98 21.65 -4.08
CA ILE A 102 2.98 21.40 -3.04
C ILE A 102 2.97 22.63 -2.11
N PRO A 103 2.68 22.44 -0.81
CA PRO A 103 2.71 23.51 0.17
C PRO A 103 4.02 24.28 0.10
N LEU A 104 3.91 25.61 0.18
CA LEU A 104 5.05 26.56 0.18
C LEU A 104 5.87 26.63 -1.12
N ILE A 105 5.65 25.74 -2.09
CA ILE A 105 6.33 25.76 -3.41
C ILE A 105 5.39 26.27 -4.50
N GLY A 106 4.12 25.84 -4.46
CA GLY A 106 3.10 26.22 -5.44
C GLY A 106 2.48 25.03 -6.16
N THR A 107 1.72 25.31 -7.21
CA THR A 107 0.99 24.31 -7.99
C THR A 107 1.75 23.99 -9.27
N ILE A 108 2.09 22.71 -9.45
CA ILE A 108 2.72 22.20 -10.67
C ILE A 108 1.64 21.54 -11.51
N ASP A 109 1.36 22.11 -12.69
CA ASP A 109 0.44 21.48 -13.65
C ASP A 109 1.19 20.48 -14.53
N LEU A 110 0.79 19.22 -14.44
CA LEU A 110 1.35 18.11 -15.23
C LEU A 110 0.40 17.70 -16.37
N GLY A 111 -0.62 18.51 -16.69
CA GLY A 111 -1.62 18.22 -17.73
C GLY A 111 -1.08 18.34 -19.16
N ILE A 112 0.06 19.01 -19.34
CA ILE A 112 0.68 19.24 -20.65
C ILE A 112 0.91 17.91 -21.38
N TYR A 113 0.45 17.80 -22.63
CA TYR A 113 0.53 16.60 -23.48
C TYR A 113 -0.02 15.31 -22.86
N ASN A 114 -0.97 15.40 -21.92
CA ASN A 114 -1.52 14.26 -21.18
C ASN A 114 -0.46 13.44 -20.39
N ILE A 115 0.73 14.00 -20.13
CA ILE A 115 1.83 13.29 -19.45
C ILE A 115 1.42 12.78 -18.07
N TYR A 116 0.56 13.52 -17.37
CA TYR A 116 -0.01 13.10 -16.10
C TYR A 116 -0.72 11.75 -16.17
N TYR A 117 -1.56 11.54 -17.19
CA TYR A 117 -2.32 10.30 -17.34
C TYR A 117 -1.42 9.12 -17.76
N ILE A 118 -0.53 9.34 -18.73
CA ILE A 118 0.26 8.25 -19.32
C ILE A 118 1.53 7.88 -18.53
N ALA A 119 2.05 8.79 -17.71
CA ALA A 119 3.30 8.57 -16.98
C ALA A 119 3.14 8.73 -15.47
N VAL A 120 2.50 9.80 -14.99
CA VAL A 120 2.45 10.12 -13.55
C VAL A 120 1.53 9.14 -12.80
N ILE A 121 0.33 8.86 -13.31
CA ILE A 121 -0.57 7.87 -12.70
C ILE A 121 0.09 6.47 -12.62
N PRO A 122 0.63 5.89 -13.73
CA PRO A 122 1.33 4.62 -13.65
C PRO A 122 2.52 4.62 -12.69
N LEU A 123 3.26 5.74 -12.61
CA LEU A 123 4.36 5.88 -11.65
C LEU A 123 3.85 5.86 -10.20
N ILE A 124 2.80 6.61 -9.88
CA ILE A 124 2.20 6.62 -8.52
C ILE A 124 1.73 5.23 -8.13
N VAL A 125 1.00 4.54 -9.02
CA VAL A 125 0.53 3.16 -8.78
C VAL A 125 1.70 2.21 -8.56
N THR A 126 2.72 2.29 -9.40
CA THR A 126 3.89 1.40 -9.34
C THR A 126 4.73 1.62 -8.10
N VAL A 127 5.04 2.87 -7.76
CA VAL A 127 5.81 3.21 -6.57
C VAL A 127 5.04 2.82 -5.32
N THR A 128 3.75 3.18 -5.21
CA THR A 128 2.95 2.89 -4.02
C THR A 128 2.82 1.38 -3.81
N THR A 129 2.46 0.63 -4.85
CA THR A 129 2.26 -0.83 -4.75
C THR A 129 3.55 -1.55 -4.37
N ASN A 130 4.66 -1.24 -5.03
CA ASN A 130 5.93 -1.89 -4.74
C ASN A 130 6.50 -1.51 -3.37
N THR A 131 6.38 -0.25 -2.96
CA THR A 131 6.93 0.21 -1.68
C THR A 131 6.14 -0.35 -0.50
N VAL A 132 4.81 -0.42 -0.62
CA VAL A 132 3.94 -1.09 0.35
C VAL A 132 4.28 -2.57 0.46
N ASN A 133 4.45 -3.26 -0.68
CA ASN A 133 4.84 -4.68 -0.67
C ASN A 133 6.24 -4.93 -0.07
N GLN A 134 7.18 -4.01 -0.25
CA GLN A 134 8.55 -4.15 0.25
C GLN A 134 8.71 -3.83 1.74
N LEU A 135 7.78 -3.09 2.35
CA LEU A 135 7.75 -2.84 3.79
C LEU A 135 6.90 -3.92 4.49
N GLY A 136 7.42 -5.15 4.48
CA GLY A 136 6.74 -6.31 5.05
C GLY A 136 7.67 -7.25 5.82
N GLY A 137 7.19 -8.46 6.10
CA GLY A 137 7.97 -9.53 6.72
C GLY A 137 7.91 -9.63 8.25
N LEU A 138 7.19 -8.74 8.95
CA LEU A 138 6.89 -8.85 10.38
C LEU A 138 5.38 -8.86 10.62
N ASN A 139 4.93 -9.63 11.61
CA ASN A 139 3.54 -9.77 12.03
C ASN A 139 2.90 -8.41 12.36
N GLY A 140 1.98 -7.97 11.51
CA GLY A 140 1.28 -6.68 11.64
C GLY A 140 1.87 -5.55 10.79
N LEU A 141 3.11 -5.64 10.32
CA LEU A 141 3.75 -4.55 9.58
C LEU A 141 3.04 -4.28 8.24
N GLU A 142 2.72 -5.36 7.52
CA GLU A 142 2.08 -5.36 6.21
C GLU A 142 0.62 -4.89 6.25
N THR A 143 0.02 -4.82 7.43
CA THR A 143 -1.42 -4.55 7.60
C THR A 143 -1.70 -3.29 8.41
N VAL A 144 -1.02 -3.10 9.54
CA VAL A 144 -1.17 -1.91 10.40
C VAL A 144 -0.72 -0.66 9.68
N CYS A 145 0.44 -0.69 9.02
CA CYS A 145 0.96 0.51 8.36
C CYS A 145 0.04 0.98 7.21
N PRO A 146 -0.47 0.10 6.31
CA PRO A 146 -1.40 0.55 5.28
C PRO A 146 -2.76 0.98 5.85
N ALA A 147 -3.20 0.39 6.98
CA ALA A 147 -4.42 0.82 7.67
C ALA A 147 -4.30 2.28 8.14
N ILE A 148 -3.14 2.68 8.68
CA ILE A 148 -2.87 4.06 9.10
C ILE A 148 -3.01 5.02 7.91
N VAL A 149 -2.41 4.69 6.76
CA VAL A 149 -2.50 5.54 5.55
C VAL A 149 -3.94 5.61 5.03
N LEU A 150 -4.67 4.47 5.01
CA LEU A 150 -6.09 4.46 4.62
C LEU A 150 -6.94 5.37 5.50
N MET A 151 -6.74 5.33 6.83
CA MET A 151 -7.46 6.21 7.76
C MET A 151 -7.16 7.69 7.47
N GLY A 152 -5.90 8.04 7.24
CA GLY A 152 -5.51 9.41 6.89
C GLY A 152 -6.16 9.91 5.60
N LEU A 153 -6.15 9.09 4.55
CA LEU A 153 -6.82 9.42 3.28
C LEU A 153 -8.35 9.52 3.46
N MET A 154 -8.95 8.62 4.24
CA MET A 154 -10.39 8.63 4.49
C MET A 154 -10.85 9.92 5.18
N ILE A 155 -10.11 10.40 6.18
CA ILE A 155 -10.42 11.64 6.91
C ILE A 155 -10.54 12.85 5.96
N LEU A 156 -9.67 12.92 4.95
CA LEU A 156 -9.59 14.06 4.03
C LEU A 156 -10.52 13.97 2.82
N SER A 157 -11.15 12.81 2.60
CA SER A 157 -11.78 12.48 1.33
C SER A 157 -13.23 12.95 1.17
N GLY A 158 -13.81 13.58 2.21
CA GLY A 158 -15.17 14.11 2.19
C GLY A 158 -16.20 13.04 1.80
N GLN A 159 -17.01 13.31 0.77
CA GLN A 159 -18.01 12.36 0.28
C GLN A 159 -17.40 11.06 -0.26
N ASN A 160 -16.16 11.08 -0.76
CA ASN A 160 -15.49 9.88 -1.26
C ASN A 160 -15.11 8.91 -0.12
N ALA A 161 -15.19 9.31 1.15
CA ALA A 161 -14.91 8.44 2.30
C ALA A 161 -15.76 7.17 2.29
N ILE A 162 -16.99 7.25 1.74
CA ILE A 162 -17.87 6.10 1.60
C ILE A 162 -17.19 4.93 0.86
N LEU A 163 -16.36 5.22 -0.14
CA LEU A 163 -15.63 4.22 -0.94
C LEU A 163 -14.65 3.39 -0.10
N LEU A 164 -14.16 3.91 1.04
CA LEU A 164 -13.22 3.22 1.91
C LEU A 164 -13.86 2.61 3.16
N THR A 165 -15.15 2.80 3.42
CA THR A 165 -15.77 2.34 4.68
C THR A 165 -15.63 0.83 4.89
N LEU A 166 -16.13 -0.01 3.98
CA LEU A 166 -15.96 -1.46 4.08
C LEU A 166 -14.51 -1.92 3.83
N PRO A 167 -13.78 -1.39 2.81
CA PRO A 167 -12.37 -1.75 2.63
C PRO A 167 -11.53 -1.54 3.89
N LEU A 168 -11.69 -0.41 4.59
CA LEU A 168 -10.98 -0.14 5.83
C LEU A 168 -11.40 -1.12 6.94
N ALA A 169 -12.70 -1.38 7.12
CA ALA A 169 -13.19 -2.30 8.15
C ALA A 169 -12.64 -3.74 7.96
N VAL A 170 -12.65 -4.23 6.71
CA VAL A 170 -12.09 -5.55 6.37
C VAL A 170 -10.58 -5.56 6.57
N TRP A 171 -9.89 -4.50 6.15
CA TRP A 171 -8.44 -4.40 6.33
C TRP A 171 -8.02 -4.34 7.80
N LEU A 172 -8.74 -3.60 8.64
CA LEU A 172 -8.52 -3.56 10.09
C LEU A 172 -8.75 -4.93 10.74
N THR A 173 -9.74 -5.68 10.26
CA THR A 173 -9.97 -7.07 10.71
C THR A 173 -8.79 -7.97 10.37
N LEU A 174 -8.29 -7.89 9.12
CA LEU A 174 -7.08 -8.62 8.73
C LEU A 174 -5.85 -8.15 9.53
N ALA A 175 -5.73 -6.85 9.80
CA ALA A 175 -4.66 -6.28 10.58
C ALA A 175 -4.65 -6.81 12.02
N PHE A 176 -5.82 -6.98 12.64
CA PHE A 176 -5.93 -7.57 13.97
C PHE A 176 -5.37 -9.00 14.03
N PHE A 177 -5.78 -9.86 13.09
CA PHE A 177 -5.31 -11.26 13.06
C PHE A 177 -3.85 -11.39 12.60
N ASN A 178 -3.41 -10.53 11.66
CA ASN A 178 -2.03 -10.50 11.20
C ASN A 178 -1.09 -9.95 12.29
N PHE A 179 -1.52 -8.94 13.04
CA PHE A 179 -0.79 -8.47 14.21
C PHE A 179 -0.66 -9.62 15.21
N GLN A 180 -1.68 -10.43 15.47
CA GLN A 180 -1.54 -11.61 16.33
C GLN A 180 -0.64 -12.73 15.74
N GLY A 181 -0.19 -12.59 14.48
CA GLY A 181 0.57 -13.60 13.73
C GLY A 181 -0.22 -14.90 13.55
N LYS A 182 -1.54 -14.78 13.37
CA LYS A 182 -2.45 -15.90 13.08
C LYS A 182 -2.71 -16.07 11.59
N ILE A 183 -2.48 -15.02 10.80
CA ILE A 183 -2.69 -15.01 9.36
C ILE A 183 -1.61 -14.18 8.67
N PHE A 184 -1.32 -14.48 7.41
CA PHE A 184 -0.58 -13.62 6.50
C PHE A 184 -1.47 -13.20 5.33
N VAL A 185 -1.35 -11.93 4.93
CA VAL A 185 -2.15 -11.37 3.84
C VAL A 185 -1.64 -11.83 2.46
N GLY A 186 -0.34 -12.14 2.35
CA GLY A 186 0.30 -12.57 1.09
C GLY A 186 0.42 -11.44 0.06
N ASN A 187 1.02 -11.74 -1.10
CA ASN A 187 1.17 -10.73 -2.17
C ASN A 187 -0.18 -10.29 -2.70
N THR A 188 -1.17 -11.18 -2.70
CA THR A 188 -2.59 -10.87 -2.99
C THR A 188 -3.07 -9.65 -2.19
N GLY A 189 -2.81 -9.60 -0.89
CA GLY A 189 -3.23 -8.50 -0.02
C GLY A 189 -2.38 -7.25 -0.17
N SER A 190 -1.05 -7.39 -0.20
CA SER A 190 -0.13 -6.25 -0.28
C SER A 190 -0.24 -5.49 -1.61
N PHE A 191 -0.43 -6.19 -2.73
CA PHE A 191 -0.67 -5.54 -4.02
C PHE A 191 -2.03 -4.86 -4.07
N ALA A 192 -3.08 -5.54 -3.58
CA ALA A 192 -4.42 -4.98 -3.52
C ALA A 192 -4.46 -3.68 -2.71
N ILE A 193 -3.92 -3.68 -1.49
CA ILE A 193 -3.93 -2.49 -0.62
C ILE A 193 -3.07 -1.36 -1.20
N GLY A 194 -1.89 -1.67 -1.77
CA GLY A 194 -1.03 -0.67 -2.39
C GLY A 194 -1.72 0.03 -3.57
N ILE A 195 -2.46 -0.72 -4.38
CA ILE A 195 -3.26 -0.17 -5.47
C ILE A 195 -4.46 0.61 -4.94
N THR A 196 -5.15 0.15 -3.88
CA THR A 196 -6.22 0.93 -3.23
C THR A 196 -5.72 2.30 -2.81
N LEU A 197 -4.57 2.37 -2.14
CA LEU A 197 -3.98 3.62 -1.68
C LEU A 197 -3.71 4.58 -2.85
N ALA A 198 -3.08 4.09 -3.91
CA ALA A 198 -2.78 4.89 -5.10
C ALA A 198 -4.06 5.35 -5.83
N ALA A 199 -4.97 4.42 -6.13
CA ALA A 199 -6.19 4.69 -6.87
C ALA A 199 -7.10 5.64 -6.11
N PHE A 200 -7.32 5.39 -4.81
CA PHE A 200 -8.17 6.24 -3.98
C PHE A 200 -7.62 7.66 -3.85
N ALA A 201 -6.31 7.82 -3.67
CA ALA A 201 -5.68 9.13 -3.59
C ALA A 201 -5.83 9.92 -4.91
N ILE A 202 -5.74 9.25 -6.06
CA ILE A 202 -5.95 9.89 -7.37
C ILE A 202 -7.42 10.29 -7.55
N ILE A 203 -8.36 9.38 -7.23
CA ILE A 203 -9.81 9.60 -7.34
C ILE A 203 -10.27 10.75 -6.42
N SER A 204 -9.67 10.87 -5.24
CA SER A 204 -10.03 11.88 -4.23
C SER A 204 -9.19 13.15 -4.28
N ASP A 205 -8.30 13.31 -5.27
CA ASP A 205 -7.33 14.41 -5.37
C ASP A 205 -6.39 14.58 -4.14
N LEU A 206 -6.10 13.49 -3.43
CA LEU A 206 -5.25 13.45 -2.24
C LEU A 206 -3.82 12.99 -2.54
N LYS A 207 -3.31 13.28 -3.75
CA LYS A 207 -2.01 12.81 -4.25
C LYS A 207 -0.84 13.23 -3.36
N TRP A 208 -0.86 14.49 -2.93
CA TRP A 208 0.16 15.05 -2.04
C TRP A 208 0.11 14.33 -0.68
N CYS A 209 -1.08 14.13 -0.12
CA CYS A 209 -1.25 13.44 1.15
C CYS A 209 -0.73 12.00 1.08
N LEU A 210 -1.03 11.28 0.00
CA LEU A 210 -0.49 9.94 -0.23
C LEU A 210 1.04 9.97 -0.23
N LEU A 211 1.65 10.85 -1.05
CA LEU A 211 3.11 10.94 -1.20
C LEU A 211 3.81 11.10 0.16
N VAL A 212 3.32 12.02 1.00
CA VAL A 212 3.91 12.27 2.32
C VAL A 212 3.64 11.10 3.26
N SER A 213 2.43 10.54 3.26
CA SER A 213 2.06 9.40 4.11
C SER A 213 2.93 8.17 3.85
N ILE A 214 3.28 7.91 2.57
CA ILE A 214 4.08 6.74 2.19
C ILE A 214 5.60 6.97 2.25
N LEU A 215 6.09 8.12 2.72
CA LEU A 215 7.54 8.39 2.82
C LEU A 215 8.33 7.31 3.57
N PRO A 216 7.86 6.73 4.69
CA PRO A 216 8.58 5.64 5.35
C PRO A 216 8.72 4.38 4.46
N TYR A 217 7.72 4.10 3.61
CA TYR A 217 7.78 3.00 2.64
C TYR A 217 8.77 3.30 1.53
N ILE A 218 8.72 4.50 0.95
CA ILE A 218 9.66 4.95 -0.08
C ILE A 218 11.09 4.90 0.46
N PHE A 219 11.30 5.36 1.69
CA PHE A 219 12.62 5.33 2.33
C PHE A 219 13.13 3.90 2.51
N ASN A 220 12.29 2.98 3.01
CA ASN A 220 12.64 1.57 3.11
C ASN A 220 13.04 0.96 1.76
N SER A 221 12.21 1.14 0.75
CA SER A 221 12.46 0.64 -0.60
C SER A 221 13.71 1.23 -1.23
N SER A 222 13.95 2.53 -1.04
CA SER A 222 15.15 3.21 -1.55
C SER A 222 16.41 2.62 -0.94
N LEU A 223 16.43 2.36 0.38
CA LEU A 223 17.56 1.71 1.03
C LEU A 223 17.82 0.31 0.45
N ILE A 224 16.76 -0.50 0.26
CA ILE A 224 16.88 -1.87 -0.27
C ILE A 224 17.42 -1.84 -1.71
N LEU A 225 16.82 -1.02 -2.56
CA LEU A 225 17.15 -0.94 -3.98
C LEU A 225 18.57 -0.37 -4.19
N LEU A 226 18.92 0.74 -3.54
CA LEU A 226 20.24 1.35 -3.68
C LEU A 226 21.36 0.39 -3.26
N ASN A 227 21.19 -0.31 -2.12
CA ASN A 227 22.17 -1.29 -1.67
C ASN A 227 22.29 -2.48 -2.62
N TYR A 228 21.18 -2.94 -3.21
CA TYR A 228 21.21 -4.02 -4.18
C TYR A 228 21.83 -3.59 -5.52
N PHE A 229 21.55 -2.37 -6.00
CA PHE A 229 22.10 -1.89 -7.28
C PHE A 229 23.60 -1.58 -7.18
N LEU A 230 24.04 -0.93 -6.11
CA LEU A 230 25.43 -0.50 -5.93
C LEU A 230 26.34 -1.64 -5.44
N PHE A 231 25.85 -2.45 -4.49
CA PHE A 231 26.68 -3.42 -3.77
C PHE A 231 26.23 -4.88 -3.92
N ARG A 232 25.14 -5.14 -4.68
CA ARG A 232 24.50 -6.46 -4.79
C ARG A 232 24.16 -7.07 -3.41
N ALA A 233 23.94 -6.21 -2.43
CA ALA A 233 23.77 -6.60 -1.04
C ALA A 233 22.30 -6.60 -0.66
N LYS A 234 21.83 -7.70 -0.04
CA LYS A 234 20.46 -7.83 0.46
C LYS A 234 20.36 -7.38 1.91
N ALA A 235 19.18 -6.90 2.28
CA ALA A 235 18.83 -6.62 3.67
C ALA A 235 18.33 -7.90 4.35
N ASN A 236 18.89 -8.23 5.51
CA ASN A 236 18.38 -9.29 6.38
C ASN A 236 18.48 -8.91 7.86
N VAL A 237 17.61 -9.51 8.66
CA VAL A 237 17.65 -9.46 10.13
C VAL A 237 17.97 -10.84 10.66
N ILE A 238 18.71 -10.89 11.78
CA ILE A 238 19.03 -12.12 12.51
C ILE A 238 18.03 -12.23 13.65
N PHE A 239 17.40 -13.39 13.78
CA PHE A 239 16.51 -13.72 14.89
C PHE A 239 17.23 -14.63 15.88
N ASP A 240 17.38 -14.18 17.13
CA ASP A 240 18.08 -14.92 18.20
C ASP A 240 17.16 -15.86 19.00
N GLY A 241 15.89 -16.00 18.59
CA GLY A 241 14.85 -16.72 19.30
C GLY A 241 13.85 -15.81 20.02
N VAL A 242 14.22 -14.56 20.29
CA VAL A 242 13.35 -13.57 20.98
C VAL A 242 13.37 -12.20 20.28
N ARG A 243 14.52 -11.78 19.77
CA ARG A 243 14.79 -10.45 19.24
C ARG A 243 15.36 -10.51 17.83
N LEU A 244 15.20 -9.40 17.14
CA LEU A 244 15.71 -9.09 15.82
C LEU A 244 16.89 -8.13 15.97
N VAL A 245 18.00 -8.47 15.32
CA VAL A 245 19.20 -7.62 15.26
C VAL A 245 19.75 -7.61 13.84
N SER A 246 20.35 -6.49 13.44
CA SER A 246 21.07 -6.39 12.16
C SER A 246 22.46 -5.80 12.36
N ASN A 247 23.40 -6.20 11.50
CA ASN A 247 24.76 -5.70 11.43
C ASN A 247 24.96 -4.70 10.28
N HIS A 248 23.88 -4.26 9.62
CA HIS A 248 23.91 -3.31 8.51
C HIS A 248 22.63 -2.45 8.45
N ARG A 249 22.60 -1.42 7.59
CA ARG A 249 21.49 -0.44 7.52
C ARG A 249 20.85 -0.39 6.12
N ARG A 250 20.42 -1.54 5.60
CA ARG A 250 20.03 -1.72 4.19
C ARG A 250 18.51 -1.66 3.93
N SER A 251 17.73 -1.47 4.98
CA SER A 251 16.27 -1.31 4.99
C SER A 251 15.87 -0.54 6.23
N LEU A 252 14.63 -0.06 6.32
CA LEU A 252 14.15 0.65 7.51
C LEU A 252 14.21 -0.27 8.75
N ILE A 253 13.81 -1.52 8.60
CA ILE A 253 13.87 -2.54 9.68
C ILE A 253 15.31 -2.75 10.17
N THR A 254 16.26 -2.88 9.23
CA THR A 254 17.66 -3.17 9.58
C THR A 254 18.37 -1.94 10.12
N LEU A 255 17.98 -0.75 9.70
CA LEU A 255 18.41 0.51 10.30
C LEU A 255 17.96 0.63 11.77
N ILE A 256 16.68 0.30 12.06
CA ILE A 256 16.13 0.34 13.42
C ILE A 256 16.81 -0.69 14.34
N THR A 257 17.09 -1.88 13.81
CA THR A 257 17.70 -3.00 14.55
C THR A 257 19.23 -3.02 14.48
N TYR A 258 19.86 -1.98 13.92
CA TYR A 258 21.31 -1.92 13.72
C TYR A 258 22.06 -1.91 15.06
N ASN A 259 22.75 -3.01 15.38
CA ASN A 259 23.43 -3.23 16.66
C ASN A 259 22.52 -2.99 17.88
N ARG A 260 21.20 -3.13 17.70
CA ARG A 260 20.17 -2.86 18.71
C ARG A 260 19.16 -4.00 18.67
N PRO A 261 19.26 -4.99 19.57
CA PRO A 261 18.35 -6.14 19.57
C PRO A 261 16.98 -5.71 20.08
N LEU A 262 15.95 -5.82 19.24
CA LEU A 262 14.58 -5.41 19.51
C LEU A 262 13.61 -6.57 19.26
N THR A 263 12.53 -6.67 20.03
CA THR A 263 11.48 -7.65 19.72
C THR A 263 10.76 -7.28 18.43
N GLU A 264 10.17 -8.26 17.76
CA GLU A 264 9.32 -8.04 16.58
C GLU A 264 8.27 -6.95 16.83
N ARG A 265 7.61 -7.00 17.99
CA ARG A 265 6.62 -6.00 18.41
C ARG A 265 7.16 -4.59 18.48
N GLN A 266 8.35 -4.42 19.07
CA GLN A 266 8.98 -3.10 19.18
C GLN A 266 9.27 -2.53 17.79
N VAL A 267 9.79 -3.34 16.87
CA VAL A 267 10.06 -2.91 15.49
C VAL A 267 8.78 -2.51 14.78
N VAL A 268 7.72 -3.33 14.87
CA VAL A 268 6.42 -3.02 14.26
C VAL A 268 5.87 -1.70 14.80
N VAL A 269 5.89 -1.49 16.12
CA VAL A 269 5.42 -0.23 16.74
C VAL A 269 6.24 0.96 16.27
N ILE A 270 7.58 0.88 16.24
CA ILE A 270 8.42 1.99 15.78
C ILE A 270 8.09 2.36 14.33
N VAL A 271 7.98 1.38 13.43
CA VAL A 271 7.65 1.65 12.02
C VAL A 271 6.23 2.19 11.87
N SER A 272 5.26 1.63 12.59
CA SER A 272 3.89 2.13 12.60
C SER A 272 3.80 3.57 13.12
N LEU A 273 4.58 3.95 14.13
CA LEU A 273 4.66 5.33 14.62
C LEU A 273 5.27 6.27 13.59
N LEU A 274 6.29 5.85 12.84
CA LEU A 274 6.85 6.65 11.74
C LEU A 274 5.80 6.89 10.63
N VAL A 275 5.03 5.85 10.27
CA VAL A 275 3.94 5.96 9.28
C VAL A 275 2.79 6.81 9.82
N ALA A 276 2.45 6.69 11.10
CA ALA A 276 1.44 7.54 11.73
C ALA A 276 1.88 9.00 11.77
N ALA A 277 3.14 9.27 12.10
CA ALA A 277 3.68 10.62 12.12
C ALA A 277 3.70 11.26 10.72
N SER A 278 4.13 10.52 9.69
CA SER A 278 4.11 11.00 8.31
C SER A 278 2.68 11.24 7.81
N THR A 279 1.76 10.32 8.11
CA THR A 279 0.35 10.45 7.72
C THR A 279 -0.33 11.60 8.46
N LEU A 280 -0.09 11.76 9.76
CA LEU A 280 -0.65 12.86 10.55
C LEU A 280 -0.12 14.21 10.04
N ALA A 281 1.18 14.32 9.79
CA ALA A 281 1.76 15.52 9.19
C ALA A 281 1.11 15.85 7.84
N ALA A 282 0.87 14.82 7.01
CA ALA A 282 0.17 14.99 5.75
C ALA A 282 -1.27 15.50 5.96
N VAL A 283 -2.03 14.89 6.86
CA VAL A 283 -3.41 15.30 7.16
C VAL A 283 -3.46 16.74 7.66
N LEU A 284 -2.60 17.12 8.61
CA LEU A 284 -2.57 18.48 9.14
C LEU A 284 -2.24 19.49 8.04
N VAL A 285 -1.23 19.22 7.22
CA VAL A 285 -0.87 20.11 6.12
C VAL A 285 -1.99 20.23 5.10
N GLN A 286 -2.67 19.13 4.76
CA GLN A 286 -3.81 19.17 3.84
C GLN A 286 -4.98 19.98 4.40
N LEU A 287 -5.22 19.92 5.72
CA LEU A 287 -6.32 20.67 6.36
C LEU A 287 -6.04 22.16 6.54
N PHE A 288 -4.77 22.55 6.67
CA PHE A 288 -4.41 23.95 6.99
C PHE A 288 -3.81 24.73 5.82
N LEU A 289 -3.26 24.07 4.81
CA LEU A 289 -2.54 24.71 3.70
C LEU A 289 -3.20 24.53 2.33
N PHE A 290 -4.35 23.85 2.25
CA PHE A 290 -5.17 23.67 1.05
C PHE A 290 -6.63 24.00 1.34
#